data_AF-A0A7C6MU13-F1
#
_entry.id   AF-A0A7C6MU13-F1
#
_cell.length_a   1.000
_cell.length_b   1.000
_cell.length_c   1.000
_cell.angle_alpha   90.00
_cell.angle_beta   90.00
_cell.angle_gamma   90.00
#
_symmetry.space_group_name_H-M   'P 1'
#
loop_
_entity.id
_entity.type
_entity.pdbx_description
1 polymer ?
#
loop_
_entity_poly.entity_id
_entity_poly.type
_entity_poly.pdbx_seq_one_letter_code
_entity_poly.pdbx_strand_id
1 'polypeptide(L)'
;MRVSSTDFQNAVGKYLTLAQKETITITKNGKSVAKLTATSDPQEFIINEAKGNYNVRRHVSYEEYEKIVGNSEKRFELINGEVYLLASPSFRHQTIVFELAKQLDSHLHGRPCRTLTAPFDVRLFGYATKFSENPNVVQPDVVVICDLENITEGGKYEGIPELLVEVLSPSTKGKDLITKLDLYQRSGVREYWIVDPDKNILSQYAFTEERELLSNEFYRETDILESIIFPEFTLELSRIFKH
;
A
#
# COMPACT_ATOMS: atom_id res chain seq x y z
N MET A 1 21.52 -19.66 29.24
CA MET A 1 22.83 -18.94 29.30
C MET A 1 22.69 -17.40 29.18
N ARG A 2 23.75 -16.61 29.51
CA ARG A 2 23.82 -15.14 29.26
C ARG A 2 24.94 -14.80 28.27
N VAL A 3 24.68 -13.91 27.32
CA VAL A 3 25.64 -13.50 26.26
C VAL A 3 25.65 -11.99 26.07
N SER A 4 26.76 -11.40 25.64
CA SER A 4 26.79 -9.99 25.29
C SER A 4 26.10 -9.73 23.95
N SER A 5 25.58 -8.52 23.73
CA SER A 5 24.95 -8.14 22.46
C SER A 5 25.93 -8.22 21.30
N THR A 6 27.21 -7.91 21.54
CA THR A 6 28.27 -7.96 20.53
C THR A 6 28.60 -9.40 20.16
N ASP A 7 28.72 -10.30 21.15
CA ASP A 7 28.95 -11.73 20.87
C ASP A 7 27.77 -12.36 20.15
N PHE A 8 26.55 -11.99 20.55
CA PHE A 8 25.34 -12.45 19.87
C PHE A 8 25.34 -12.04 18.39
N GLN A 9 25.64 -10.79 18.08
CA GLN A 9 25.73 -10.28 16.70
C GLN A 9 26.80 -11.00 15.87
N ASN A 10 27.96 -11.27 16.44
CA ASN A 10 29.07 -11.92 15.73
C ASN A 10 28.86 -13.42 15.50
N ALA A 11 27.95 -14.06 16.25
CA ALA A 11 27.73 -15.51 16.20
C ALA A 11 26.25 -15.91 16.24
N VAL A 12 25.37 -15.16 15.56
CA VAL A 12 23.90 -15.36 15.61
C VAL A 12 23.51 -16.82 15.32
N GLY A 13 24.06 -17.42 14.26
CA GLY A 13 23.73 -18.80 13.87
C GLY A 13 24.00 -19.84 14.97
N LYS A 14 25.12 -19.69 15.71
CA LYS A 14 25.45 -20.55 16.86
C LYS A 14 24.38 -20.46 17.95
N TYR A 15 23.93 -19.25 18.26
CA TYR A 15 22.96 -19.01 19.32
C TYR A 15 21.53 -19.40 18.93
N LEU A 16 21.17 -19.33 17.65
CA LEU A 16 19.90 -19.90 17.16
C LEU A 16 19.86 -21.43 17.37
N THR A 17 20.96 -22.13 17.10
CA THR A 17 21.06 -23.58 17.35
C THR A 17 21.01 -23.91 18.85
N LEU A 18 21.67 -23.11 19.69
CA LEU A 18 21.61 -23.27 21.16
C LEU A 18 20.22 -22.97 21.72
N ALA A 19 19.49 -22.01 21.14
CA ALA A 19 18.16 -21.61 21.59
C ALA A 19 17.09 -22.71 21.44
N GLN A 20 17.36 -23.71 20.60
CA GLN A 20 16.54 -24.93 20.50
C GLN A 20 16.64 -25.82 21.75
N LYS A 21 17.73 -25.68 22.52
CA LYS A 21 18.01 -26.53 23.69
C LYS A 21 17.85 -25.78 25.00
N GLU A 22 18.15 -24.49 25.03
CA GLU A 22 18.03 -23.67 26.22
C GLU A 22 17.66 -22.22 25.92
N THR A 23 17.13 -21.52 26.92
CA THR A 23 16.92 -20.07 26.84
C THR A 23 18.24 -19.30 26.88
N ILE A 24 18.40 -18.34 25.98
CA ILE A 24 19.55 -17.43 25.93
C ILE A 24 19.12 -16.02 26.31
N THR A 25 19.79 -15.40 27.28
CA THR A 25 19.57 -13.99 27.67
C THR A 25 20.67 -13.11 27.11
N ILE A 26 20.32 -12.15 26.28
CA ILE A 26 21.26 -11.21 25.67
C ILE A 26 21.38 -9.97 26.55
N THR A 27 22.60 -9.52 26.80
CA THR A 27 22.90 -8.39 27.67
C THR A 27 23.65 -7.28 26.92
N LYS A 28 23.33 -6.01 27.20
CA LYS A 28 24.07 -4.84 26.72
C LYS A 28 24.45 -3.98 27.91
N ASN A 29 25.74 -3.67 28.06
CA ASN A 29 26.29 -2.96 29.22
C ASN A 29 25.86 -3.60 30.56
N GLY A 30 25.90 -4.93 30.64
CA GLY A 30 25.54 -5.70 31.84
C GLY A 30 24.03 -5.83 32.12
N LYS A 31 23.17 -5.09 31.41
CA LYS A 31 21.71 -5.20 31.55
C LYS A 31 21.13 -6.20 30.57
N SER A 32 20.20 -7.04 31.00
CA SER A 32 19.42 -7.90 30.10
C SER A 32 18.60 -7.02 29.16
N VAL A 33 18.72 -7.25 27.85
CA VAL A 33 18.02 -6.48 26.81
C VAL A 33 17.13 -7.35 25.92
N ALA A 34 17.42 -8.64 25.80
CA ALA A 34 16.59 -9.56 25.02
C ALA A 34 16.70 -11.00 25.53
N LYS A 35 15.74 -11.84 25.14
CA LYS A 35 15.68 -13.26 25.44
C LYS A 35 15.40 -14.01 24.13
N LEU A 36 16.17 -15.04 23.85
CA LEU A 36 16.00 -15.93 22.70
C LEU A 36 15.57 -17.31 23.20
N THR A 37 14.44 -17.79 22.69
CA THR A 37 13.83 -19.08 23.03
C THR A 37 13.27 -19.71 21.77
N ALA A 38 13.33 -21.04 21.65
CA ALA A 38 12.61 -21.75 20.61
C ALA A 38 11.09 -21.55 20.76
N THR A 39 10.39 -21.36 19.65
CA THR A 39 8.94 -21.24 19.61
C THR A 39 8.30 -22.61 19.35
N SER A 40 7.26 -22.93 20.11
CA SER A 40 6.39 -24.09 19.90
C SER A 40 5.03 -23.56 19.47
N ASP A 41 4.63 -23.90 18.25
CA ASP A 41 3.39 -23.57 17.54
C ASP A 41 3.25 -22.22 16.80
N PRO A 42 2.70 -22.27 15.56
CA PRO A 42 2.34 -21.12 14.75
C PRO A 42 0.83 -20.84 14.84
N GLN A 43 0.40 -19.92 15.71
CA GLN A 43 -0.96 -19.38 15.63
C GLN A 43 -0.98 -17.85 15.80
N GLU A 44 -1.85 -17.25 14.98
CA GLU A 44 -2.32 -15.86 14.89
C GLU A 44 -1.32 -14.77 14.49
N PHE A 45 -1.43 -14.26 13.25
CA PHE A 45 -1.14 -12.85 12.95
C PHE A 45 -2.03 -12.31 11.83
N ILE A 46 -3.15 -11.70 12.19
CA ILE A 46 -3.82 -10.66 11.38
C ILE A 46 -3.40 -9.33 12.02
N ILE A 47 -2.76 -8.44 11.26
CA ILE A 47 -2.38 -7.13 11.79
C ILE A 47 -3.65 -6.29 11.91
N ASN A 48 -4.21 -6.24 13.12
CA ASN A 48 -5.02 -5.10 13.55
C ASN A 48 -4.06 -4.06 14.12
N GLU A 49 -4.06 -2.85 13.57
CA GLU A 49 -3.23 -1.76 14.07
C GLU A 49 -3.63 -1.34 15.49
N ALA A 50 -3.06 -1.98 16.51
CA ALA A 50 -3.05 -1.46 17.86
C ALA A 50 -1.74 -1.81 18.59
N LYS A 51 -0.97 -0.75 18.87
CA LYS A 51 0.18 -0.64 19.79
C LYS A 51 1.39 -1.54 19.47
N GLY A 52 2.54 -0.87 19.44
CA GLY A 52 3.77 -1.44 18.94
C GLY A 52 4.30 -2.63 19.74
N ASN A 53 4.99 -3.50 19.01
CA ASN A 53 6.28 -4.07 19.37
C ASN A 53 6.88 -4.68 18.09
N TYR A 54 8.20 -4.85 18.08
CA TYR A 54 9.00 -5.23 16.91
C TYR A 54 8.49 -6.51 16.23
N ASN A 55 7.80 -6.32 15.09
CA ASN A 55 7.15 -7.39 14.33
C ASN A 55 8.15 -8.06 13.38
N VAL A 56 8.35 -9.36 13.52
CA VAL A 56 8.86 -10.20 12.42
C VAL A 56 7.72 -10.26 11.40
N ARG A 57 7.79 -9.43 10.37
CA ARG A 57 6.83 -9.42 9.25
C ARG A 57 6.99 -10.73 8.49
N ARG A 58 5.99 -11.62 8.56
CA ARG A 58 5.95 -12.81 7.72
C ARG A 58 5.58 -12.36 6.31
N HIS A 59 6.45 -12.63 5.35
CA HIS A 59 6.09 -12.54 3.94
C HIS A 59 5.12 -13.67 3.60
N VAL A 60 4.01 -13.29 2.98
CA VAL A 60 2.90 -14.12 2.51
C VAL A 60 3.04 -14.26 1.00
N SER A 61 2.97 -15.49 0.50
CA SER A 61 2.94 -15.71 -0.95
C SER A 61 1.60 -15.30 -1.54
N TYR A 62 1.54 -15.10 -2.85
CA TYR A 62 0.26 -14.80 -3.51
C TYR A 62 -0.79 -15.91 -3.32
N GLU A 63 -0.38 -17.19 -3.37
CA GLU A 63 -1.28 -18.32 -3.12
C GLU A 63 -1.83 -18.32 -1.68
N GLU A 64 -0.99 -17.96 -0.70
CA GLU A 64 -1.44 -17.82 0.69
C GLU A 64 -2.41 -16.62 0.82
N TYR A 65 -2.13 -15.51 0.14
CA TYR A 65 -3.03 -14.35 0.08
C TYR A 65 -4.40 -14.70 -0.51
N GLU A 66 -4.45 -15.45 -1.62
CA GLU A 66 -5.71 -15.90 -2.22
C GLU A 66 -6.52 -16.78 -1.27
N LYS A 67 -5.86 -17.64 -0.48
CA LYS A 67 -6.53 -18.43 0.56
C LYS A 67 -7.07 -17.56 1.69
N ILE A 68 -6.38 -16.49 2.07
CA ILE A 68 -6.86 -15.55 3.10
C ILE A 68 -8.11 -14.83 2.59
N VAL A 69 -8.07 -14.28 1.39
CA VAL A 69 -9.21 -13.54 0.79
C VAL A 69 -10.39 -14.48 0.53
N GLY A 70 -10.15 -15.67 -0.04
CA GLY A 70 -11.23 -16.62 -0.35
C GLY A 70 -11.96 -17.19 0.88
N ASN A 71 -11.40 -17.05 2.09
CA ASN A 71 -12.00 -17.51 3.34
C ASN A 71 -12.52 -16.36 4.22
N SER A 72 -12.59 -15.13 3.71
CA SER A 72 -12.95 -13.96 4.50
C SER A 72 -13.74 -12.94 3.69
N GLU A 73 -14.81 -12.42 4.27
CA GLU A 73 -15.60 -11.30 3.72
C GLU A 73 -14.93 -9.92 3.91
N LYS A 74 -13.78 -9.89 4.60
CA LYS A 74 -12.99 -8.65 4.80
C LYS A 74 -12.18 -8.31 3.55
N ARG A 75 -11.85 -7.03 3.41
CA ARG A 75 -11.02 -6.51 2.33
C ARG A 75 -9.54 -6.52 2.73
N PHE A 76 -8.68 -6.94 1.81
CA PHE A 76 -7.24 -6.99 2.03
C PHE A 76 -6.47 -6.41 0.85
N GLU A 77 -5.23 -6.02 1.13
CA GLU A 77 -4.18 -5.74 0.14
C GLU A 77 -2.98 -6.64 0.42
N LEU A 78 -2.21 -6.93 -0.62
CA LEU A 78 -0.91 -7.60 -0.56
C LEU A 78 0.15 -6.64 -1.11
N ILE A 79 1.05 -6.16 -0.26
CA ILE A 79 2.11 -5.22 -0.67
C ILE A 79 3.45 -5.74 -0.17
N ASN A 80 4.37 -6.01 -1.09
CA ASN A 80 5.70 -6.58 -0.81
C ASN A 80 5.63 -7.84 0.06
N GLY A 81 4.64 -8.70 -0.17
CA GLY A 81 4.41 -9.91 0.62
C GLY A 81 3.82 -9.66 2.01
N GLU A 82 3.42 -8.44 2.36
CA GLU A 82 2.69 -8.18 3.60
C GLU A 82 1.19 -8.02 3.31
N VAL A 83 0.35 -8.60 4.18
CA VAL A 83 -1.11 -8.51 4.06
C VAL A 83 -1.64 -7.39 4.95
N TYR A 84 -2.37 -6.47 4.35
CA TYR A 84 -2.99 -5.33 5.02
C TYR A 84 -4.49 -5.54 5.06
N LEU A 85 -5.08 -5.41 6.25
CA LEU A 85 -6.54 -5.44 6.42
C LEU A 85 -7.09 -4.02 6.23
N LEU A 86 -8.03 -3.86 5.30
CA LEU A 86 -8.66 -2.57 5.03
C LEU A 86 -9.89 -2.37 5.92
N ALA A 87 -9.95 -1.21 6.57
CA ALA A 87 -11.13 -0.76 7.30
C ALA A 87 -12.23 -0.28 6.36
N SER A 88 -13.46 -0.17 6.88
CA SER A 88 -14.55 0.50 6.18
C SER A 88 -14.29 2.02 6.15
N PRO A 89 -14.50 2.69 5.00
CA PRO A 89 -14.27 4.12 4.89
C PRO A 89 -15.34 4.94 5.60
N SER A 90 -15.02 6.19 5.95
CA SER A 90 -15.98 7.15 6.51
C SER A 90 -16.85 7.79 5.42
N PHE A 91 -17.93 8.46 5.84
CA PHE A 91 -18.79 9.23 4.93
C PHE A 91 -18.02 10.33 4.17
N ARG A 92 -17.16 11.07 4.88
CA ARG A 92 -16.33 12.15 4.28
C ARG A 92 -15.36 11.58 3.25
N HIS A 93 -14.70 10.46 3.57
CA HIS A 93 -13.84 9.73 2.64
C HIS A 93 -14.59 9.37 1.36
N GLN A 94 -15.76 8.72 1.49
CA GLN A 94 -16.52 8.30 0.31
C GLN A 94 -17.08 9.45 -0.53
N THR A 95 -17.38 10.59 0.09
CA THR A 95 -17.85 11.77 -0.63
C THR A 95 -16.73 12.37 -1.51
N ILE A 96 -15.50 12.40 -0.98
CA ILE A 96 -14.31 12.84 -1.73
C ILE A 96 -14.05 11.88 -2.90
N VAL A 97 -14.04 10.56 -2.63
CA VAL A 97 -13.85 9.52 -3.66
C VAL A 97 -14.88 9.66 -4.78
N PHE A 98 -16.15 9.85 -4.43
CA PHE A 98 -17.23 10.01 -5.39
C PHE A 98 -17.04 11.25 -6.29
N GLU A 99 -16.75 12.42 -5.71
CA GLU A 99 -16.59 13.65 -6.50
C GLU A 99 -15.33 13.62 -7.38
N LEU A 100 -14.23 13.00 -6.92
CA LEU A 100 -13.05 12.72 -7.73
C LEU A 100 -13.39 11.83 -8.92
N ALA A 101 -13.99 10.67 -8.66
CA ALA A 101 -14.32 9.69 -9.68
C ALA A 101 -15.29 10.27 -10.72
N LYS A 102 -16.30 11.02 -10.29
CA LYS A 102 -17.27 11.69 -11.17
C LYS A 102 -16.61 12.70 -12.11
N GLN A 103 -15.69 13.53 -11.61
CA GLN A 103 -15.02 14.53 -12.45
C GLN A 103 -14.08 13.87 -13.45
N LEU A 104 -13.30 12.88 -13.02
CA LEU A 104 -12.42 12.09 -13.89
C LEU A 104 -13.22 11.35 -14.97
N ASP A 105 -14.27 10.61 -14.59
CA ASP A 105 -15.14 9.87 -15.52
C ASP A 105 -15.78 10.80 -16.56
N SER A 106 -16.26 11.98 -16.12
CA SER A 106 -16.83 12.98 -17.03
C SER A 106 -15.80 13.49 -18.04
N HIS A 107 -14.55 13.72 -17.65
CA HIS A 107 -13.50 14.17 -18.56
C HIS A 107 -13.06 13.08 -19.54
N LEU A 108 -13.05 11.82 -19.07
CA LEU A 108 -12.63 10.66 -19.85
C LEU A 108 -13.76 10.07 -20.71
N HIS A 109 -14.95 10.69 -20.69
CA HIS A 109 -16.09 10.23 -21.46
C HIS A 109 -15.75 10.12 -22.96
N GLY A 110 -16.06 8.97 -23.56
CA GLY A 110 -15.75 8.67 -24.96
C GLY A 110 -14.30 8.26 -25.26
N ARG A 111 -13.40 8.28 -24.26
CA ARG A 111 -12.03 7.75 -24.38
C ARG A 111 -12.02 6.24 -24.04
N PRO A 112 -10.99 5.47 -24.46
CA PRO A 112 -10.85 4.05 -24.09
C PRO A 112 -10.42 3.85 -22.62
N CYS A 113 -10.77 4.77 -21.73
CA CYS A 113 -10.41 4.74 -20.32
C CYS A 113 -11.62 4.48 -19.43
N ARG A 114 -11.40 3.95 -18.23
CA ARG A 114 -12.43 3.77 -17.19
C ARG A 114 -11.92 4.28 -15.87
N THR A 115 -12.73 5.09 -15.22
CA THR A 115 -12.55 5.47 -13.82
C THR A 115 -13.32 4.48 -12.94
N LEU A 116 -12.65 3.84 -12.01
CA LEU A 116 -13.23 2.88 -11.06
C LEU A 116 -12.90 3.30 -9.63
N THR A 117 -13.62 2.73 -8.67
CA THR A 117 -13.43 3.01 -7.23
C THR A 117 -13.34 1.72 -6.45
N ALA A 118 -12.76 1.77 -5.25
CA ALA A 118 -12.71 0.60 -4.37
C ALA A 118 -14.12 0.14 -3.94
N PRO A 119 -14.37 -1.17 -3.77
CA PRO A 119 -13.41 -2.27 -3.90
C PRO A 119 -13.18 -2.69 -5.35
N PHE A 120 -11.92 -2.67 -5.78
CA PHE A 120 -11.48 -3.19 -7.07
C PHE A 120 -10.03 -3.63 -6.96
N ASP A 121 -9.76 -4.91 -7.21
CA ASP A 121 -8.41 -5.47 -7.10
C ASP A 121 -7.56 -5.04 -8.31
N VAL A 122 -6.49 -4.31 -8.02
CA VAL A 122 -5.44 -3.91 -8.97
C VAL A 122 -4.19 -4.72 -8.66
N ARG A 123 -3.79 -5.58 -9.59
CA ARG A 123 -2.59 -6.41 -9.49
C ARG A 123 -1.40 -5.70 -10.13
N LEU A 124 -0.39 -5.42 -9.31
CA LEU A 124 0.85 -4.72 -9.67
C LEU A 124 2.07 -5.63 -9.47
N PHE A 125 3.17 -5.30 -10.15
CA PHE A 125 4.38 -6.13 -10.16
C PHE A 125 5.68 -5.40 -9.78
N GLY A 126 5.60 -4.16 -9.30
CA GLY A 126 6.79 -3.40 -8.88
C GLY A 126 7.86 -3.35 -9.99
N TYR A 127 9.13 -3.61 -9.63
CA TYR A 127 10.24 -3.67 -10.59
C TYR A 127 10.25 -4.90 -11.51
N ALA A 128 9.38 -5.88 -11.26
CA ALA A 128 9.34 -7.07 -12.09
C ALA A 128 8.72 -6.77 -13.47
N THR A 129 8.76 -7.77 -14.35
CA THR A 129 8.13 -7.67 -15.69
C THR A 129 6.78 -8.37 -15.75
N LYS A 130 6.47 -9.18 -14.73
CA LYS A 130 5.26 -9.99 -14.64
C LYS A 130 4.77 -10.06 -13.20
N PHE A 131 3.45 -10.16 -13.03
CA PHE A 131 2.81 -10.33 -11.72
C PHE A 131 3.36 -11.50 -10.91
N SER A 132 3.59 -12.66 -11.54
CA SER A 132 4.07 -13.86 -10.86
C SER A 132 5.46 -13.73 -10.20
N GLU A 133 6.26 -12.75 -10.62
CA GLU A 133 7.63 -12.53 -10.12
C GLU A 133 7.64 -11.66 -8.85
N ASN A 134 6.73 -10.70 -8.75
CA ASN A 134 6.60 -9.82 -7.59
C ASN A 134 5.13 -9.41 -7.38
N PRO A 135 4.29 -10.32 -6.87
CA PRO A 135 2.85 -10.09 -6.83
C PRO A 135 2.47 -9.08 -5.75
N ASN A 136 1.78 -8.01 -6.16
CA ASN A 136 1.18 -7.03 -5.27
C ASN A 136 -0.30 -6.83 -5.65
N VAL A 137 -1.19 -6.76 -4.67
CA VAL A 137 -2.62 -6.52 -4.89
C VAL A 137 -3.02 -5.32 -4.04
N VAL A 138 -3.51 -4.27 -4.67
CA VAL A 138 -3.97 -3.05 -4.00
C VAL A 138 -5.43 -2.77 -4.35
N GLN A 139 -6.10 -1.97 -3.51
CA GLN A 139 -7.46 -1.47 -3.76
C GLN A 139 -7.46 0.06 -3.61
N PRO A 140 -6.94 0.80 -4.60
CA PRO A 140 -6.90 2.25 -4.58
C PRO A 140 -8.31 2.82 -4.53
N ASP A 141 -8.50 3.95 -3.86
CA ASP A 141 -9.81 4.56 -3.70
C ASP A 141 -10.41 5.02 -5.03
N VAL A 142 -9.58 5.59 -5.91
CA VAL A 142 -9.91 5.85 -7.32
C VAL A 142 -8.78 5.33 -8.20
N VAL A 143 -9.13 4.71 -9.32
CA VAL A 143 -8.17 4.24 -10.33
C VAL A 143 -8.67 4.58 -11.73
N VAL A 144 -7.75 4.99 -12.60
CA VAL A 144 -8.01 5.14 -14.04
C VAL A 144 -7.16 4.14 -14.80
N ILE A 145 -7.82 3.32 -15.61
CA ILE A 145 -7.19 2.37 -16.55
C ILE A 145 -7.60 2.70 -17.98
N CYS A 146 -6.69 2.53 -18.94
CA CYS A 146 -6.95 2.80 -20.36
C CYS A 146 -6.66 1.60 -21.28
N ASP A 147 -6.20 0.50 -20.70
CA ASP A 147 -5.80 -0.78 -21.29
C ASP A 147 -6.75 -1.89 -20.82
N LEU A 148 -8.02 -1.79 -21.24
CA LEU A 148 -9.10 -2.66 -20.76
C LEU A 148 -8.92 -4.14 -21.13
N GLU A 149 -8.04 -4.45 -22.08
CA GLU A 149 -7.59 -5.80 -22.40
C GLU A 149 -6.87 -6.49 -21.23
N ASN A 150 -6.34 -5.73 -20.26
CA ASN A 150 -5.67 -6.24 -19.06
C ASN A 150 -6.66 -6.60 -17.92
N ILE A 151 -7.97 -6.56 -18.20
CA ILE A 151 -8.98 -7.14 -17.32
C ILE A 151 -8.98 -8.66 -17.48
N THR A 152 -8.66 -9.34 -16.37
CA THR A 152 -8.67 -10.81 -16.28
C THR A 152 -10.08 -11.39 -16.39
N GLU A 153 -10.20 -12.67 -16.74
CA GLU A 153 -11.49 -13.39 -16.78
C GLU A 153 -12.24 -13.33 -15.43
N GLY A 154 -11.51 -13.24 -14.32
CA GLY A 154 -12.06 -13.06 -12.98
C GLY A 154 -12.50 -11.64 -12.63
N GLY A 155 -12.48 -10.70 -13.58
CA GLY A 155 -12.91 -9.31 -13.39
C GLY A 155 -11.95 -8.43 -12.60
N LYS A 156 -10.69 -8.86 -12.42
CA LYS A 156 -9.61 -8.08 -11.78
C LYS A 156 -8.72 -7.43 -12.84
N TYR A 157 -8.07 -6.33 -12.50
CA TYR A 157 -7.10 -5.69 -13.39
C TYR A 157 -5.67 -6.16 -13.08
N GLU A 158 -4.92 -6.54 -14.11
CA GLU A 158 -3.50 -6.92 -14.00
C GLU A 158 -2.68 -6.14 -15.03
N GLY A 159 -2.16 -4.99 -14.61
CA GLY A 159 -1.51 -4.02 -15.50
C GLY A 159 -1.01 -2.81 -14.71
N ILE A 160 -0.70 -1.72 -15.42
CA ILE A 160 -0.23 -0.47 -14.82
C ILE A 160 -1.31 0.59 -15.03
N PRO A 161 -2.06 0.99 -13.99
CA PRO A 161 -3.03 2.06 -14.13
C PRO A 161 -2.38 3.39 -14.48
N GLU A 162 -3.12 4.22 -15.20
CA GLU A 162 -2.67 5.55 -15.60
C GLU A 162 -2.60 6.50 -14.40
N LEU A 163 -3.66 6.50 -13.59
CA LEU A 163 -3.78 7.30 -12.39
C LEU A 163 -4.27 6.45 -11.22
N LEU A 164 -3.62 6.61 -10.07
CA LEU A 164 -4.09 6.13 -8.78
C LEU A 164 -4.38 7.29 -7.84
N VAL A 165 -5.44 7.19 -7.03
CA VAL A 165 -5.74 8.15 -5.97
C VAL A 165 -6.01 7.42 -4.67
N GLU A 166 -5.39 7.89 -3.59
CA GLU A 166 -5.61 7.42 -2.23
C GLU A 166 -6.15 8.57 -1.38
N VAL A 167 -7.26 8.34 -0.68
CA VAL A 167 -7.86 9.30 0.23
C VAL A 167 -7.56 8.84 1.66
N LEU A 168 -6.81 9.65 2.39
CA LEU A 168 -6.37 9.29 3.73
C LEU A 168 -7.57 9.11 4.67
N SER A 169 -7.47 8.08 5.49
CA SER A 169 -8.34 7.86 6.64
C SER A 169 -7.51 7.88 7.92
N PRO A 170 -8.12 8.07 9.11
CA PRO A 170 -7.39 7.98 10.38
C PRO A 170 -6.63 6.65 10.59
N SER A 171 -7.06 5.58 9.91
CA SER A 171 -6.40 4.26 9.89
C SER A 171 -5.23 4.17 8.91
N THR A 172 -5.10 5.09 7.95
CA THR A 172 -4.03 5.09 6.94
C THR A 172 -2.83 5.89 7.45
N LYS A 173 -1.95 5.25 8.23
CA LYS A 173 -0.76 5.92 8.80
C LYS A 173 0.33 6.15 7.74
N GLY A 174 1.19 7.15 7.95
CA GLY A 174 2.25 7.53 7.00
C GLY A 174 3.25 6.45 6.55
N LYS A 175 3.34 5.30 7.22
CA LYS A 175 4.14 4.16 6.74
C LYS A 175 3.50 3.46 5.53
N ASP A 176 2.17 3.40 5.50
CA ASP A 176 1.42 2.85 4.38
C ASP A 176 1.62 3.71 3.13
N LEU A 177 1.57 5.04 3.28
CA LEU A 177 1.78 6.00 2.19
C LEU A 177 3.16 5.91 1.57
N ILE A 178 4.22 5.79 2.37
CA ILE A 178 5.58 5.62 1.84
C ILE A 178 5.68 4.29 1.07
N THR A 179 5.04 3.23 1.58
CA THR A 179 5.09 1.90 0.96
C THR A 179 4.33 1.88 -0.36
N LYS A 180 3.13 2.46 -0.40
CA LYS A 180 2.31 2.58 -1.61
C LYS A 180 2.92 3.51 -2.64
N LEU A 181 3.46 4.66 -2.23
CA LEU A 181 4.18 5.57 -3.12
C LEU A 181 5.36 4.86 -3.81
N ASP A 182 6.19 4.15 -3.03
CA ASP A 182 7.29 3.34 -3.57
C ASP A 182 6.76 2.24 -4.50
N LEU A 183 5.71 1.50 -4.12
CA LEU A 183 5.12 0.47 -4.98
C LEU A 183 4.60 1.05 -6.30
N TYR A 184 3.86 2.15 -6.28
CA TYR A 184 3.22 2.74 -7.45
C TYR A 184 4.26 3.31 -8.41
N GLN A 185 5.23 4.06 -7.89
CA GLN A 185 6.39 4.50 -8.67
C GLN A 185 7.10 3.30 -9.30
N ARG A 186 7.44 2.29 -8.50
CA ARG A 186 8.14 1.10 -8.98
C ARG A 186 7.34 0.29 -9.96
N SER A 187 6.01 0.32 -9.91
CA SER A 187 5.16 -0.41 -10.85
C SER A 187 5.02 0.32 -12.18
N GLY A 188 5.39 1.60 -12.26
CA GLY A 188 5.31 2.41 -13.47
C GLY A 188 4.04 3.24 -13.61
N VAL A 189 3.28 3.43 -12.52
CA VAL A 189 2.14 4.35 -12.49
C VAL A 189 2.65 5.74 -12.87
N ARG A 190 1.96 6.44 -13.78
CA ARG A 190 2.44 7.73 -14.31
C ARG A 190 2.01 8.91 -13.45
N GLU A 191 0.84 8.85 -12.83
CA GLU A 191 0.37 9.89 -11.92
C GLU A 191 -0.29 9.26 -10.67
N TYR A 192 -0.02 9.84 -9.50
CA TYR A 192 -0.52 9.36 -8.22
C TYR A 192 -0.90 10.53 -7.31
N TRP A 193 -2.13 10.52 -6.80
CA TRP A 193 -2.63 11.55 -5.89
C TRP A 193 -2.87 11.01 -4.49
N ILE A 194 -2.49 11.81 -3.49
CA ILE A 194 -2.79 11.56 -2.09
C ILE A 194 -3.64 12.72 -1.59
N VAL A 195 -4.88 12.43 -1.17
CA VAL A 195 -5.79 13.43 -0.59
C VAL A 195 -5.82 13.25 0.91
N ASP A 196 -5.50 14.30 1.67
CA ASP A 196 -5.62 14.37 3.13
C ASP A 196 -6.90 15.15 3.50
N PRO A 197 -8.01 14.47 3.86
CA PRO A 197 -9.27 15.13 4.20
C PRO A 197 -9.22 15.93 5.50
N ASP A 198 -8.29 15.62 6.42
CA ASP A 198 -8.19 16.31 7.70
C ASP A 198 -7.47 17.65 7.54
N LYS A 199 -6.57 17.74 6.56
CA LYS A 199 -5.82 18.97 6.25
C LYS A 199 -6.34 19.74 5.03
N ASN A 200 -7.29 19.17 4.29
CA ASN A 200 -7.75 19.69 3.00
C ASN A 200 -6.58 19.95 2.02
N ILE A 201 -5.69 18.97 1.91
CA ILE A 201 -4.50 19.04 1.05
C ILE A 201 -4.53 17.87 0.06
N LEU A 202 -4.06 18.10 -1.15
CA LEU A 202 -3.77 17.07 -2.14
C LEU A 202 -2.28 17.14 -2.51
N SER A 203 -1.61 15.99 -2.50
CA SER A 203 -0.23 15.83 -3.02
C SER A 203 -0.30 15.10 -4.35
N GLN A 204 0.24 15.70 -5.41
CA GLN A 204 0.31 15.13 -6.75
C GLN A 204 1.73 14.67 -7.03
N TYR A 205 1.90 13.40 -7.32
CA TYR A 205 3.15 12.82 -7.79
C TYR A 205 2.98 12.44 -9.26
N ALA A 206 3.96 12.79 -10.10
CA ALA A 206 4.07 12.25 -11.44
C ALA A 206 5.43 11.59 -11.64
N PHE A 207 5.45 10.58 -12.50
CA PHE A 207 6.64 9.76 -12.77
C PHE A 207 6.91 9.67 -14.28
N THR A 208 8.18 9.54 -14.63
CA THR A 208 8.61 9.26 -16.01
C THR A 208 8.38 7.79 -16.37
N GLU A 209 8.52 7.44 -17.65
CA GLU A 209 8.48 6.04 -18.10
C GLU A 209 9.59 5.19 -17.46
N GLU A 210 10.72 5.81 -17.14
CA GLU A 210 11.84 5.21 -16.40
C GLU A 210 11.59 5.10 -14.88
N ARG A 211 10.38 5.44 -14.42
CA ARG A 211 9.95 5.36 -13.01
C ARG A 211 10.69 6.33 -12.09
N GLU A 212 11.16 7.46 -12.64
CA GLU A 212 11.78 8.54 -11.89
C GLU A 212 10.72 9.58 -11.48
N LEU A 213 10.93 10.26 -10.35
CA LEU A 213 10.04 11.34 -9.92
C LEU A 213 10.15 12.52 -10.90
N LEU A 214 9.07 12.80 -11.62
CA LEU A 214 8.96 13.94 -12.53
C LEU A 214 8.56 15.22 -11.78
N SER A 215 7.55 15.11 -10.91
CA SER A 215 7.08 16.23 -10.09
C SER A 215 6.45 15.75 -8.79
N ASN A 216 6.44 16.64 -7.80
CA ASN A 216 5.74 16.46 -6.53
C ASN A 216 5.18 17.82 -6.08
N GLU A 217 3.90 18.04 -6.35
CA GLU A 217 3.22 19.30 -6.08
C GLU A 217 2.22 19.17 -4.94
N PHE A 218 2.05 20.25 -4.17
CA PHE A 218 1.14 20.30 -3.03
C PHE A 218 0.10 21.38 -3.25
N TYR A 219 -1.16 20.97 -3.13
CA TYR A 219 -2.32 21.82 -3.37
C TYR A 219 -3.15 21.94 -2.08
N ARG A 220 -3.60 23.16 -1.80
CA ARG A 220 -4.54 23.50 -0.74
C ARG A 220 -5.96 23.57 -1.29
N GLU A 221 -6.94 23.58 -0.39
CA GLU A 221 -8.37 23.62 -0.72
C GLU A 221 -8.79 24.63 -1.81
N THR A 222 -8.15 25.80 -1.88
CA THR A 222 -8.52 26.84 -2.86
C THR A 222 -7.84 26.71 -4.21
N ASP A 223 -6.89 25.77 -4.34
CA ASP A 223 -6.09 25.62 -5.53
C ASP A 223 -6.84 24.79 -6.60
N ILE A 224 -6.34 24.89 -7.83
CA ILE A 224 -6.78 24.10 -8.96
C ILE A 224 -5.61 23.20 -9.34
N LEU A 225 -5.84 21.89 -9.28
CA LEU A 225 -4.88 20.91 -9.80
C LEU A 225 -5.09 20.75 -11.30
N GLU A 226 -4.00 20.65 -12.06
CA GLU A 226 -4.00 20.22 -13.45
C GLU A 226 -3.36 18.84 -13.52
N SER A 227 -4.01 17.86 -14.17
CA SER A 227 -3.40 16.54 -14.34
C SER A 227 -2.23 16.63 -15.31
N ILE A 228 -1.16 15.91 -15.00
CA ILE A 228 0.04 15.86 -15.84
C ILE A 228 -0.17 14.90 -17.00
N ILE A 229 -0.92 13.80 -16.80
CA ILE A 229 -1.11 12.76 -17.81
C ILE A 229 -2.44 12.87 -18.57
N PHE A 230 -3.40 13.64 -18.07
CA PHE A 230 -4.66 13.95 -18.75
C PHE A 230 -4.71 15.44 -19.10
N PRO A 231 -4.24 15.82 -20.30
CA PRO A 231 -4.29 17.20 -20.76
C PRO A 231 -5.70 17.76 -20.64
N GLU A 232 -5.79 19.03 -20.22
CA GLU A 232 -7.04 19.77 -20.04
C GLU A 232 -7.93 19.29 -18.88
N PHE A 233 -7.54 18.23 -18.15
CA PHE A 233 -8.20 17.90 -16.90
C PHE A 233 -7.75 18.85 -15.80
N THR A 234 -8.71 19.53 -15.20
CA THR A 234 -8.50 20.36 -14.01
C THR A 234 -9.44 19.94 -12.90
N LEU A 235 -8.98 20.09 -11.66
CA LEU A 235 -9.72 19.75 -10.46
C LEU A 235 -9.69 20.93 -9.50
N GLU A 236 -10.82 21.59 -9.30
CA GLU A 236 -10.98 22.58 -8.24
C GLU A 236 -11.09 21.87 -6.88
N LEU A 237 -10.08 22.02 -6.02
CA LEU A 237 -10.04 21.26 -4.75
C LEU A 237 -11.17 21.64 -3.79
N SER A 238 -11.69 22.87 -3.90
CA SER A 238 -12.83 23.33 -3.10
C SER A 238 -14.09 22.50 -3.34
N ARG A 239 -14.20 21.83 -4.49
CA ARG A 239 -15.32 20.94 -4.81
C ARG A 239 -15.20 19.58 -4.13
N ILE A 240 -13.99 19.07 -3.94
CA ILE A 240 -13.79 17.77 -3.28
C ILE A 240 -13.88 17.89 -1.75
N PHE A 241 -13.49 19.03 -1.16
CA PHE A 241 -13.49 19.23 0.29
C PHE A 241 -14.77 19.83 0.88
N LYS A 242 -15.82 20.05 0.07
CA LYS A 242 -17.03 20.80 0.44
C LYS A 242 -17.94 20.14 1.51
N HIS A 243 -17.53 19.00 2.08
CA HIS A 243 -18.42 18.08 2.83
C HIS A 243 -17.84 17.59 4.15
#